data_AF-T1RYS2-F1
#
_entry.id   AF-T1RYS2-F1
#
_cell.length_a   1.000
_cell.length_b   1.000
_cell.length_c   1.000
_cell.angle_alpha   90.00
_cell.angle_beta   90.00
_cell.angle_gamma   90.00
#
_symmetry.space_group_name_H-M   'P 1'
#
loop_
_entity.id
_entity.type
_entity.pdbx_description
1 polymer ?
#
loop_
_entity_poly.entity_id
_entity_poly.type
_entity_poly.pdbx_seq_one_letter_code
_entity_poly.pdbx_strand_id
1 'polypeptide(L)' 'MLQTWKRKGYTVEEIEFDFDLHHFQVIKEGETIATICPQTIENMNEIKYDLNNGEDVDDWEDGFGNTISI' A
#
# COMPACT_ATOMS: atom_id res chain seq x y z
N MET A 1 -0.13 -4.19 15.35
CA MET A 1 -1.27 -4.81 14.65
C MET A 1 -1.27 -4.24 13.25
N LEU A 2 -1.46 -5.09 12.24
CA LEU A 2 -1.56 -4.66 10.85
C LEU A 2 -2.84 -3.85 10.62
N GLN A 3 -2.79 -2.92 9.69
CA GLN A 3 -3.87 -2.00 9.38
C GLN A 3 -4.49 -2.29 8.00
N THR A 4 -5.76 -1.89 7.86
CA THR A 4 -6.52 -1.97 6.61
C THR A 4 -7.13 -0.61 6.32
N TRP A 5 -6.92 -0.10 5.11
CA TRP A 5 -7.51 1.14 4.62
C TRP A 5 -8.56 0.84 3.56
N LYS A 6 -9.80 1.26 3.81
CA LYS A 6 -10.90 1.10 2.85
C LYS A 6 -11.05 2.37 2.02
N ARG A 7 -11.19 2.20 0.72
CA ARG A 7 -11.42 3.27 -0.26
C ARG A 7 -12.67 2.97 -1.07
N LYS A 8 -13.11 3.92 -1.88
CA LYS A 8 -14.25 3.70 -2.77
C LYS A 8 -13.79 2.84 -3.96
N GLY A 9 -14.03 1.52 -3.87
CA GLY A 9 -13.79 0.59 -4.98
C GLY A 9 -12.60 -0.36 -4.77
N TYR A 10 -11.76 -0.14 -3.77
CA TYR A 10 -10.65 -1.03 -3.43
C TYR A 10 -10.30 -0.95 -1.94
N THR A 11 -9.44 -1.85 -1.48
CA THR A 11 -8.90 -1.89 -0.11
C THR A 11 -7.37 -1.97 -0.16
N VAL A 12 -6.70 -1.36 0.81
CA VAL A 12 -5.26 -1.55 1.03
C VAL A 12 -5.06 -2.33 2.32
N GLU A 13 -4.35 -3.45 2.26
CA GLU A 13 -4.02 -4.30 3.41
C GLU A 13 -2.52 -4.26 3.70
N GLU A 14 -2.15 -3.89 4.92
CA GLU A 14 -0.78 -4.02 5.41
C GLU A 14 -0.46 -5.48 5.69
N ILE A 15 0.68 -5.96 5.18
CA ILE A 15 1.18 -7.32 5.40
C ILE A 15 2.60 -7.27 5.94
N GLU A 16 2.93 -8.19 6.86
CA GLU A 16 4.30 -8.33 7.36
C GLU A 16 5.26 -8.63 6.21
N PHE A 17 6.44 -8.01 6.26
CA PHE A 17 7.57 -8.31 5.42
C PHE A 17 8.84 -8.33 6.31
N ASP A 18 10.04 -8.34 5.73
CA ASP A 18 11.31 -8.57 6.41
C ASP A 18 11.53 -7.68 7.66
N PHE A 19 11.68 -8.32 8.81
CA PHE A 19 11.79 -7.68 10.13
C PHE A 19 10.63 -6.70 10.43
N ASP A 20 10.92 -5.40 10.44
CA ASP A 20 9.96 -4.32 10.73
C ASP A 20 9.40 -3.67 9.46
N LEU A 21 9.88 -4.07 8.27
CA LEU A 21 9.35 -3.59 6.99
C LEU A 21 8.09 -4.35 6.66
N HIS A 22 7.06 -3.65 6.20
CA HIS A 22 5.79 -4.20 5.76
C HIS A 22 5.52 -3.83 4.30
N HIS A 23 4.74 -4.63 3.60
CA HIS A 23 4.21 -4.31 2.26
C HIS A 23 2.72 -3.96 2.34
N PHE A 24 2.18 -3.42 1.25
CA PHE A 24 0.78 -3.01 1.17
C PHE A 24 0.13 -3.57 -0.09
N GLN A 25 -0.85 -4.47 0.09
CA GLN A 25 -1.59 -5.05 -1.03
C GLN A 25 -2.78 -4.18 -1.38
N VAL A 26 -2.88 -3.79 -2.66
CA VAL A 26 -4.04 -3.09 -3.21
C VAL A 26 -4.99 -4.12 -3.79
N ILE A 27 -6.18 -4.25 -3.20
CA ILE A 27 -7.16 -5.28 -3.52
C ILE A 27 -8.41 -4.64 -4.11
N LYS A 28 -8.73 -4.98 -5.37
CA LYS A 28 -9.93 -4.54 -6.09
C LYS A 28 -10.70 -5.78 -6.55
N GLU A 29 -12.01 -5.79 -6.30
CA GLU A 29 -12.90 -6.92 -6.68
C GLU A 29 -12.45 -8.31 -6.14
N GLY A 30 -11.69 -8.33 -5.05
CA GLY A 30 -11.16 -9.55 -4.44
C GLY A 30 -9.82 -10.03 -5.00
N GLU A 31 -9.24 -9.30 -5.95
CA GLU A 31 -7.93 -9.60 -6.53
C GLU A 31 -6.88 -8.55 -6.12
N THR A 32 -5.66 -8.99 -5.83
CA THR A 32 -4.51 -8.10 -5.62
C THR A 32 -4.04 -7.55 -6.96
N ILE A 33 -4.24 -6.26 -7.20
CA ILE A 33 -3.86 -5.60 -8.46
C ILE A 33 -2.47 -4.96 -8.40
N ALA A 34 -1.99 -4.64 -7.20
CA ALA A 34 -0.65 -4.11 -6.97
C ALA A 34 -0.17 -4.45 -5.55
N THR A 35 1.15 -4.42 -5.34
CA THR A 35 1.77 -4.51 -4.00
C THR A 35 2.82 -3.42 -3.88
N ILE A 36 2.64 -2.50 -2.93
CA ILE A 36 3.59 -1.42 -2.66
C ILE A 36 4.68 -1.97 -1.74
N CYS A 37 5.93 -1.89 -2.20
CA CYS A 37 7.11 -2.43 -1.57
C CYS A 37 8.06 -1.29 -1.13
N PRO A 38 7.86 -0.71 0.06
CA PRO A 38 8.77 0.31 0.58
C PRO A 38 10.19 -0.24 0.73
N GLN A 39 11.18 0.53 0.29
CA GLN A 39 12.61 0.16 0.41
C GLN A 39 13.19 0.46 1.79
N THR A 40 12.50 1.29 2.59
CA THR A 40 12.96 1.73 3.91
C THR A 40 11.79 1.90 4.89
N ILE A 41 12.11 1.87 6.20
CA ILE A 41 11.13 2.15 7.26
C ILE A 41 10.55 3.56 7.13
N GLU A 42 11.33 4.52 6.64
CA GLU A 42 10.88 5.89 6.37
C GLU A 42 9.79 5.89 5.30
N ASN A 43 10.02 5.26 4.14
CA ASN A 43 9.00 5.18 3.08
C ASN A 43 7.74 4.42 3.53
N MET A 44 7.92 3.35 4.32
CA MET A 44 6.77 2.63 4.90
C MET A 44 5.92 3.56 5.79
N ASN A 45 6.56 4.42 6.59
CA ASN A 45 5.86 5.35 7.46
C ASN A 45 5.19 6.49 6.68
N GLU A 46 5.79 6.97 5.60
CA GLU A 46 5.17 7.93 4.68
C GLU A 46 3.90 7.36 4.04
N ILE A 47 3.98 6.14 3.49
CA ILE A 47 2.81 5.42 2.94
C ILE A 47 1.69 5.32 3.98
N LYS A 48 2.01 4.91 5.21
CA LYS A 48 1.03 4.83 6.30
C LYS A 48 0.43 6.19 6.64
N TYR A 49 1.24 7.25 6.66
CA TYR A 49 0.78 8.60 6.93
C TYR A 49 -0.22 9.07 5.87
N ASP A 50 0.11 8.92 4.59
CA ASP A 50 -0.74 9.30 3.46
C ASP A 50 -2.05 8.49 3.44
N LEU A 51 -1.96 7.17 3.63
CA LEU A 51 -3.13 6.31 3.75
C LEU A 51 -4.03 6.68 4.94
N ASN A 52 -3.45 7.09 6.07
CA ASN A 52 -4.22 7.56 7.23
C ASN A 52 -4.88 8.92 7.00
N ASN A 53 -4.29 9.78 6.17
CA ASN A 53 -4.89 11.06 5.76
C ASN A 53 -5.94 10.93 4.65
N GLY A 54 -6.11 9.72 4.11
CA GLY A 54 -7.13 9.42 3.12
C GLY A 54 -6.67 9.58 1.68
N GLU A 55 -5.37 9.70 1.42
CA GLU A 55 -4.81 9.73 0.07
C GLU A 55 -5.17 8.45 -0.70
N ASP A 56 -5.29 8.63 -2.02
CA ASP A 56 -5.48 7.55 -3.00
C ASP A 56 -4.11 7.01 -3.43
N VAL A 57 -4.05 5.73 -3.80
CA VAL A 57 -2.83 5.09 -4.29
C VAL A 57 -2.76 5.03 -5.82
N ASP A 58 -3.81 5.49 -6.52
CA ASP A 58 -3.76 5.71 -7.97
C ASP A 58 -2.58 6.63 -8.32
N ASP A 59 -1.85 6.29 -9.38
CA ASP A 59 -0.62 6.95 -9.82
C ASP A 59 0.62 6.81 -8.89
N TRP A 60 0.55 6.04 -7.79
CA TRP A 60 1.75 5.76 -6.96
C TRP A 60 2.69 4.74 -7.62
N GLU A 61 3.96 4.78 -7.24
CA GLU A 61 4.99 3.82 -7.65
C GLU A 61 5.05 2.64 -6.65
N ASP A 62 5.13 1.40 -7.16
CA ASP A 62 4.98 0.18 -6.35
C ASP A 62 6.28 -0.32 -5.68
N GLY A 63 7.41 0.35 -5.90
CA GLY A 63 8.75 -0.04 -5.46
C GLY A 63 9.53 -0.86 -6.49
N PHE A 64 8.95 -1.18 -7.65
CA PHE A 64 9.58 -1.93 -8.75
C PHE A 64 9.62 -1.16 -10.08
N GLY A 65 9.24 0.11 -10.07
CA GLY A 65 9.14 0.99 -11.22
C GLY A 65 7.79 0.96 -11.92
N ASN A 66 6.76 0.34 -11.34
CA ASN A 66 5.41 0.33 -11.92
C ASN A 66 4.51 1.36 -11.25
N THR A 67 3.65 1.99 -12.05
CA THR A 67 2.62 2.91 -11.57
C THR A 67 1.32 2.14 -11.34
N ILE A 68 0.71 2.33 -10.18
CA ILE A 68 -0.58 1.72 -9.82
C ILE A 68 -1.70 2.40 -10.60
N SER A 69 -2.65 1.60 -11.09
CA SER A 69 -3.88 2.09 -11.73
C SER A 69 -5.08 1.37 -11.12
N ILE A 70 -6.04 2.14 -10.58
CA ILE A 70 -7.20 1.61 -9.84
C ILE A 70 -8.36 1.23 -10.75
#